data_AF-F3KMJ0-F1
#
_entry.id   AF-F3KMJ0-F1
#
_cell.length_a   1.000
_cell.length_b   1.000
_cell.length_c   1.000
_cell.angle_alpha   90.00
_cell.angle_beta   90.00
_cell.angle_gamma   90.00
#
_symmetry.space_group_name_H-M   'P 1'
#
loop_
_entity.id
_entity.type
_entity.pdbx_description
1 polymer ?
#
loop_
_entity_poly.entity_id
_entity_poly.type
_entity_poly.pdbx_seq_one_letter_code
_entity_poly.pdbx_strand_id
1 'polypeptide(L)'
;MTKLVVQPYKKGSQYWSYIVKVCATDYPLAIATVELKSDMEKVLLGVNNVIAKDKCSYYGAVMKANDGKTLGATMLLKGDAVNEIQNILTKLPTSTKTQKDQYIGRLVQLYNTLGYVPRF
;
A
#
# COMPACT_ATOMS: atom_id res chain seq x y z
N MET A 1 -3.45 7.80 -9.88
CA MET A 1 -2.06 7.80 -9.38
C MET A 1 -1.13 7.83 -10.58
N THR A 2 -0.09 8.66 -10.55
CA THR A 2 0.79 8.90 -11.70
C THR A 2 2.24 8.74 -11.28
N LYS A 3 3.04 8.00 -12.06
CA LYS A 3 4.50 7.91 -11.87
C LYS A 3 5.12 9.27 -12.19
N LEU A 4 5.92 9.81 -11.27
CA LEU A 4 6.59 11.10 -11.48
C LEU A 4 8.11 10.95 -11.63
N VAL A 5 8.72 10.11 -10.80
CA VAL A 5 10.16 9.90 -10.84
C VAL A 5 10.41 8.40 -10.96
N VAL A 6 11.15 8.02 -12.00
CA VAL A 6 11.61 6.66 -12.28
C VAL A 6 13.02 6.81 -12.83
N GLN A 7 14.02 6.87 -11.94
CA GLN A 7 15.40 7.06 -12.37
C GLN A 7 16.38 6.25 -11.51
N PRO A 8 17.53 5.86 -12.06
CA PRO A 8 18.56 5.19 -11.27
C PRO A 8 19.00 6.08 -10.10
N TYR A 9 19.00 5.53 -8.88
CA TYR A 9 19.47 6.23 -7.68
C TYR A 9 20.98 6.47 -7.74
N LYS A 10 21.72 5.50 -8.27
CA LYS A 10 23.14 5.62 -8.65
C LYS A 10 23.35 4.96 -10.00
N LYS A 11 24.17 5.59 -10.85
CA LYS A 11 24.51 5.07 -12.20
C LYS A 11 25.11 3.67 -12.08
N GLY A 12 24.54 2.70 -12.80
CA GLY A 12 24.97 1.30 -12.79
C GLY A 12 24.54 0.50 -11.56
N SER A 13 23.75 1.07 -10.64
CA SER A 13 23.17 0.32 -9.52
C SER A 13 21.79 -0.22 -9.88
N GLN A 14 21.39 -1.31 -9.22
CA GLN A 14 20.02 -1.83 -9.28
C GLN A 14 19.03 -1.01 -8.43
N TYR A 15 19.44 0.12 -7.86
CA TYR A 15 18.58 0.97 -7.05
C TYR A 15 18.00 2.10 -7.88
N TRP A 16 16.73 2.37 -7.67
CA TRP A 16 15.93 3.35 -8.38
C TRP A 16 15.21 4.26 -7.41
N SER A 17 15.25 5.56 -7.64
CA SER A 17 14.36 6.50 -6.98
C SER A 17 13.00 6.42 -7.65
N TYR A 18 11.99 6.04 -6.87
CA TYR A 18 10.62 5.92 -7.35
C TYR A 18 9.70 6.84 -6.57
N ILE A 19 9.04 7.78 -7.25
CA ILE A 19 8.05 8.69 -6.66
C ILE A 19 6.77 8.66 -7.48
N VAL A 20 5.65 8.51 -6.79
CA VAL A 20 4.30 8.58 -7.35
C VAL A 20 3.52 9.75 -6.79
N LYS A 21 2.71 10.37 -7.65
CA LYS A 21 1.73 11.39 -7.30
C LYS A 21 0.36 10.76 -7.18
N VAL A 22 -0.34 11.05 -6.09
CA VAL A 22 -1.75 10.69 -5.92
C VAL A 22 -2.52 11.98 -5.77
N CYS A 23 -3.54 12.17 -6.61
CA CYS A 23 -4.42 13.34 -6.56
C CYS A 23 -5.84 12.89 -6.30
N ALA A 24 -6.56 13.63 -5.46
CA ALA A 24 -7.96 13.45 -5.18
C ALA A 24 -8.79 14.37 -6.09
N THR A 25 -9.24 13.87 -7.24
CA THR A 25 -9.94 14.68 -8.26
C THR A 25 -11.42 14.89 -7.92
N ASP A 26 -12.13 13.81 -7.61
CA ASP A 26 -13.58 13.86 -7.52
C ASP A 26 -14.06 14.05 -6.07
N TYR A 27 -13.38 13.39 -5.12
CA TYR A 27 -13.69 13.38 -3.70
C TYR A 27 -12.40 13.21 -2.87
N PRO A 28 -12.40 13.57 -1.57
CA PRO A 28 -11.25 13.33 -0.70
C PRO A 28 -10.84 11.86 -0.65
N LEU A 29 -9.54 11.58 -0.75
CA LEU A 29 -9.01 10.22 -0.72
C LEU A 29 -8.43 9.90 0.66
N ALA A 30 -9.12 9.05 1.41
CA ALA A 30 -8.61 8.50 2.66
C ALA A 30 -7.74 7.27 2.37
N ILE A 31 -6.43 7.43 2.43
CA ILE A 31 -5.45 6.40 2.08
C ILE A 31 -4.93 5.75 3.37
N ALA A 32 -4.97 4.43 3.42
CA ALA A 32 -4.40 3.65 4.51
C ALA A 32 -2.91 3.37 4.25
N THR A 33 -2.61 2.76 3.08
CA THR A 33 -1.24 2.45 2.65
C THR A 33 -1.02 2.72 1.17
N VAL A 34 0.24 2.93 0.82
CA VAL A 34 0.74 2.88 -0.55
C VAL A 34 1.79 1.78 -0.63
N GLU A 35 1.56 0.78 -1.49
CA GLU A 35 2.56 -0.24 -1.81
C GLU A 35 3.29 0.21 -3.07
N LEU A 36 4.60 0.41 -2.94
CA LEU A 36 5.51 0.52 -4.06
C LEU A 36 6.09 -0.87 -4.33
N LYS A 37 6.17 -1.28 -5.59
CA LYS A 37 6.65 -2.62 -5.97
C LYS A 37 7.54 -2.57 -7.19
N SER A 38 8.44 -3.53 -7.30
CA SER A 38 9.23 -3.86 -8.48
C SER A 38 9.17 -5.37 -8.74
N ASP A 39 9.95 -5.82 -9.72
CA ASP A 39 10.25 -7.23 -9.94
C ASP A 39 11.18 -7.85 -8.88
N MET A 40 11.82 -7.01 -8.05
CA MET A 40 12.80 -7.46 -7.05
C MET A 40 12.31 -7.30 -5.60
N GLU A 41 11.46 -6.31 -5.31
CA GLU A 41 11.01 -6.04 -3.94
C GLU A 41 9.68 -5.29 -3.87
N LYS A 42 9.18 -5.17 -2.63
CA LYS A 42 8.00 -4.38 -2.28
C LYS A 42 8.29 -3.53 -1.05
N VAL A 43 7.84 -2.29 -1.07
CA VAL A 43 7.93 -1.34 0.04
C VAL A 43 6.52 -0.89 0.37
N LEU A 44 6.07 -1.20 1.58
CA LEU A 44 4.77 -0.76 2.10
C LEU A 44 4.96 0.53 2.90
N LEU A 45 4.32 1.60 2.45
CA LEU A 45 4.30 2.89 3.13
C LEU A 45 3.02 3.01 3.94
N GLY A 46 3.15 3.02 5.27
CA GLY A 46 2.05 3.36 6.18
C GLY A 46 1.79 4.86 6.12
N VAL A 47 0.68 5.26 5.51
CA VAL A 47 0.38 6.68 5.24
C VAL A 47 -0.69 7.20 6.20
N ASN A 48 -1.74 6.42 6.44
CA ASN A 48 -2.90 6.75 7.28
C ASN A 48 -3.41 8.20 7.12
N ASN A 49 -3.42 8.74 5.90
CA ASN A 49 -3.65 10.15 5.62
C ASN A 49 -4.93 10.37 4.77
N VAL A 50 -5.43 11.60 4.74
CA VAL A 50 -6.52 12.03 3.86
C VAL A 50 -6.01 13.10 2.92
N ILE A 51 -6.11 12.86 1.61
CA ILE A 51 -5.86 13.87 0.58
C ILE A 51 -7.18 14.60 0.33
N ALA A 52 -7.25 15.89 0.65
CA ALA A 52 -8.43 16.70 0.36
C ALA A 52 -8.70 16.77 -1.15
N LYS A 53 -9.95 17.02 -1.55
CA LYS A 53 -10.33 17.21 -2.95
C LYS A 53 -9.46 18.31 -3.59
N ASP A 54 -9.09 18.09 -4.85
CA ASP A 54 -8.23 18.92 -5.69
C ASP A 54 -6.81 19.11 -5.13
N LYS A 55 -6.40 18.28 -4.16
CA LYS A 55 -5.03 18.21 -3.65
C LYS A 55 -4.34 16.94 -4.12
N CYS A 56 -3.02 16.98 -4.04
CA CYS A 56 -2.17 15.84 -4.34
C CYS A 56 -1.15 15.61 -3.23
N SER A 57 -0.79 14.35 -3.04
CA SER A 57 0.30 13.91 -2.18
C SER A 57 1.30 13.09 -2.98
N TYR A 58 2.52 12.99 -2.44
CA TYR A 58 3.65 12.34 -3.09
C TYR A 58 4.15 11.23 -2.18
N TYR A 59 4.38 10.06 -2.76
CA TYR A 59 4.87 8.89 -2.04
C TYR A 59 6.03 8.31 -2.81
N GLY A 60 7.12 7.98 -2.13
CA GLY A 60 8.29 7.47 -2.79
C GLY A 60 9.23 6.73 -1.87
N ALA A 61 10.09 5.93 -2.50
CA ALA A 61 11.17 5.20 -1.85
C ALA A 61 12.32 5.02 -2.85
N VAL A 62 13.50 4.71 -2.32
CA VAL A 62 14.57 4.12 -3.12
C VAL A 62 14.36 2.61 -3.10
N MET A 63 14.26 2.00 -4.27
CA MET A 63 13.92 0.60 -4.41
C MET A 63 14.85 -0.17 -5.34
N LYS A 64 15.06 -1.45 -5.09
CA LYS A 64 15.72 -2.36 -6.04
C LYS A 64 14.79 -2.70 -7.21
N ALA A 65 15.31 -2.66 -8.43
CA ALA A 65 14.61 -3.12 -9.64
C ALA A 65 15.64 -3.43 -10.73
N ASN A 66 15.34 -4.42 -11.60
CA ASN A 66 16.21 -4.69 -12.75
C ASN A 66 16.10 -3.57 -13.81
N ASP A 67 14.91 -2.99 -13.96
CA ASP A 67 14.62 -1.87 -14.85
C ASP A 67 13.56 -0.97 -14.20
N GLY A 68 13.67 0.35 -14.34
CA GLY A 68 12.67 1.30 -13.86
C GLY A 68 11.26 1.05 -14.39
N LYS A 69 11.10 0.34 -15.52
CA LYS A 69 9.79 -0.06 -16.06
C LYS A 69 9.02 -1.02 -15.15
N THR A 70 9.70 -1.83 -14.34
CA THR A 70 9.07 -2.81 -13.44
C THR A 70 8.47 -2.16 -12.20
N LEU A 71 8.85 -0.89 -11.92
CA LEU A 71 8.32 -0.14 -10.80
C LEU A 71 6.84 0.15 -10.99
N GLY A 72 6.04 -0.21 -10.00
CA GLY A 72 4.60 0.00 -9.94
C GLY A 72 4.18 0.45 -8.56
N ALA A 73 2.97 0.99 -8.46
CA ALA A 73 2.40 1.38 -7.18
C ALA A 73 0.92 1.03 -7.12
N THR A 74 0.48 0.61 -5.95
CA THR A 74 -0.92 0.40 -5.59
C THR A 74 -1.21 1.14 -4.29
N MET A 75 -2.48 1.45 -4.05
CA MET A 75 -2.92 2.07 -2.80
C MET A 75 -4.07 1.25 -2.22
N LEU A 76 -4.15 1.22 -0.90
CA LEU A 76 -5.30 0.71 -0.18
C LEU A 76 -6.00 1.90 0.49
N LEU A 77 -7.28 2.11 0.16
CA LEU A 77 -8.08 3.13 0.82
C LEU A 77 -8.53 2.63 2.19
N LYS A 78 -8.79 3.56 3.12
CA LYS A 78 -9.28 3.21 4.47
C LYS A 78 -10.61 2.47 4.40
N GLY A 79 -11.53 2.91 3.52
CA GLY A 79 -12.81 2.23 3.31
C GLY A 79 -12.64 0.80 2.80
N ASP A 80 -11.77 0.59 1.81
CA ASP A 80 -11.48 -0.74 1.27
C ASP A 80 -10.86 -1.66 2.33
N ALA A 81 -9.95 -1.15 3.15
CA ALA A 81 -9.37 -1.89 4.26
C ALA A 81 -10.42 -2.34 5.29
N VAL A 82 -11.37 -1.46 5.62
CA VAL A 82 -12.48 -1.80 6.54
C VAL A 82 -13.40 -2.85 5.92
N ASN A 83 -13.73 -2.72 4.63
CA ASN A 83 -14.53 -3.71 3.91
C ASN A 83 -13.83 -5.07 3.86
N GLU A 84 -12.50 -5.09 3.65
CA GLU A 84 -11.71 -6.31 3.69
C GLU A 84 -11.70 -6.95 5.08
N ILE A 85 -11.55 -6.16 6.16
CA ILE A 85 -11.66 -6.63 7.54
C ILE A 85 -13.01 -7.31 7.77
N GLN A 86 -14.12 -6.66 7.39
CA GLN A 86 -15.47 -7.22 7.54
C GLN A 86 -15.61 -8.54 6.79
N ASN A 87 -15.15 -8.58 5.53
CA ASN A 87 -15.18 -9.80 4.73
C ASN A 87 -14.36 -10.95 5.37
N ILE A 88 -13.18 -10.67 5.92
CA ILE A 88 -12.38 -11.67 6.62
C ILE A 88 -13.11 -12.17 7.87
N LEU A 89 -13.66 -11.26 8.68
CA LEU A 89 -14.40 -11.61 9.90
C LEU A 89 -15.60 -12.52 9.61
N THR A 90 -16.32 -12.31 8.50
CA THR A 90 -17.44 -13.20 8.11
C THR A 90 -17.00 -14.60 7.70
N LYS A 91 -15.78 -14.76 7.16
CA LYS A 91 -15.28 -16.05 6.66
C LYS A 91 -14.54 -16.85 7.72
N LEU A 92 -13.97 -16.17 8.72
CA LEU A 92 -13.19 -16.79 9.79
C LEU A 92 -13.88 -18.00 10.47
N PRO A 93 -15.18 -17.95 10.83
CA PRO A 93 -15.84 -19.07 11.52
C PRO A 93 -15.84 -20.37 10.70
N THR A 94 -16.02 -20.28 9.38
CA THR A 94 -16.17 -21.42 8.47
C THR A 94 -14.87 -21.85 7.80
N SER A 95 -13.75 -21.23 8.16
CA SER A 95 -12.46 -21.44 7.49
C SER A 95 -11.66 -22.60 8.07
N THR A 96 -10.85 -23.24 7.24
CA THR A 96 -9.87 -24.25 7.69
C THR A 96 -8.78 -23.61 8.56
N LYS A 97 -8.03 -24.41 9.32
CA LYS A 97 -6.94 -23.90 10.18
C LYS A 97 -5.93 -23.04 9.41
N THR A 98 -5.46 -23.53 8.26
CA THR A 98 -4.51 -22.80 7.40
C THR A 98 -5.09 -21.47 6.89
N GLN A 99 -6.38 -21.45 6.52
CA GLN A 99 -7.06 -20.22 6.11
C GLN A 99 -7.20 -19.24 7.28
N LYS A 100 -7.50 -19.73 8.48
CA LYS A 100 -7.58 -18.90 9.69
C LYS A 100 -6.25 -18.21 9.98
N ASP A 101 -5.13 -18.92 9.89
CA ASP A 101 -3.80 -18.33 10.13
C ASP A 101 -3.51 -17.20 9.12
N GLN A 102 -3.83 -17.43 7.83
CA GLN A 102 -3.69 -16.41 6.79
C GLN A 102 -4.60 -15.20 7.04
N TYR A 103 -5.86 -15.44 7.43
CA TYR A 103 -6.83 -14.39 7.73
C TYR A 103 -6.45 -13.56 8.95
N ILE A 104 -5.97 -14.20 10.03
CA ILE A 104 -5.49 -13.50 11.22
C ILE A 104 -4.27 -12.65 10.87
N GLY A 105 -3.30 -13.20 10.13
CA GLY A 105 -2.14 -12.44 9.67
C GLY A 105 -2.54 -11.21 8.84
N ARG A 106 -3.51 -11.37 7.93
CA ARG A 106 -4.03 -10.27 7.13
C ARG A 106 -4.79 -9.23 7.96
N LEU A 107 -5.60 -9.66 8.93
CA LEU A 107 -6.30 -8.75 9.85
C LEU A 107 -5.32 -7.89 10.63
N VAL A 108 -4.27 -8.48 11.21
CA VAL A 108 -3.22 -7.74 11.93
C VAL A 108 -2.59 -6.66 11.02
N GLN A 109 -2.26 -7.01 9.77
CA GLN A 109 -1.72 -6.05 8.81
C GLN A 109 -2.69 -4.89 8.52
N LEU A 110 -3.99 -5.19 8.31
CA LEU A 110 -5.02 -4.20 8.01
C LEU A 110 -5.27 -3.27 9.20
N TYR A 111 -5.34 -3.80 10.43
CA TYR A 111 -5.49 -2.98 11.63
C TYR A 111 -4.30 -2.05 11.85
N ASN A 112 -3.07 -2.58 11.77
CA ASN A 112 -1.85 -1.77 11.90
C ASN A 112 -1.81 -0.66 10.83
N THR A 113 -2.20 -0.97 9.60
CA THR A 113 -2.31 -0.03 8.48
C THR A 113 -3.30 1.10 8.75
N LEU A 114 -4.39 0.80 9.44
CA LEU A 114 -5.40 1.79 9.85
C LEU A 114 -5.03 2.56 11.13
N GLY A 115 -3.90 2.22 11.77
CA GLY A 115 -3.47 2.81 13.04
C GLY A 115 -4.19 2.24 14.27
N TYR A 116 -4.84 1.09 14.14
CA TYR A 116 -5.41 0.34 15.26
C TYR A 116 -4.46 -0.80 15.64
N VAL A 117 -4.07 -0.87 16.91
CA VAL A 117 -3.36 -2.05 17.44
C VAL A 117 -4.41 -2.93 18.15
N PRO A 118 -4.83 -4.05 17.55
CA PRO A 118 -5.79 -4.94 18.17
C PRO A 118 -5.15 -5.59 19.40
N ARG A 119 -5.80 -5.46 20.56
CA ARG A 119 -5.46 -6.24 21.76
C ARG A 119 -6.16 -7.59 21.65
N PHE A 120 -5.39 -8.65 21.43
CA PHE A 120 -5.86 -10.04 21.45
C PHE A 120 -5.53 -10.69 22.78
#